data_AF-A0ABD3RWQ2-F1
#
_entry.id   AF-A0ABD3RWQ2-F1
#
_cell.length_a   1.000
_cell.length_b   1.000
_cell.length_c   1.000
_cell.angle_alpha   90.00
_cell.angle_beta   90.00
_cell.angle_gamma   90.00
#
_symmetry.space_group_name_H-M   'P 1'
#
loop_
_entity.id
_entity.type
_entity.pdbx_description
1 polymer ?
#
loop_
_entity_poly.entity_id
_entity_poly.type
_entity_poly.pdbx_seq_one_letter_code
_entity_poly.pdbx_strand_id
1 'polypeptide(L)'
;MTSTTIIMDVITALTDGSSWRKHNRDRQSSIDSSPTTSADNAKYYVIKFASMLIAWIFLVRLVNIIVECVARTFWSHPVPIDRARLPSKLPHPNPPGSAVPFDVPLFARSSNSDAAGTTTTTTTTIARDAGGGVTMTPQRVANLAAEYKGALYEERTMTWIDEHFRLKKTNLKYPYVDVHWNGWSSFYLETAPHIRNMLLSSMTVIFEHTINGLVLPLLYLHTRDEMYYLIALYGEVAYMTYASTLIVASYALGRDVSIEQMHVAVWPLLLAHHVATILLVSGCIYVEETAVVEDGRGGEDIGMPLRDLVCAVLLSMLGFTSTLHYLGQILDFSPLSQANAPRARLCNHVFCLLSQVVFRGIFWPVICYLSIVHCLGLLGVGAAAIVASMLLLFTLFNIDFVMFHVKATRACWMKIRRDEVGKNS
;
A
#
# COMPACT_ATOMS: atom_id res chain seq x y z
N MET A 1 13.93 -11.01 -25.03
CA MET A 1 14.38 -9.73 -24.43
C MET A 1 14.08 -9.78 -22.94
N THR A 2 15.10 -9.64 -22.09
CA THR A 2 14.99 -9.79 -20.63
C THR A 2 14.55 -8.48 -19.98
N SER A 3 13.81 -8.55 -18.87
CA SER A 3 13.22 -7.38 -18.16
C SER A 3 14.22 -6.30 -17.73
N THR A 4 15.51 -6.61 -17.67
CA THR A 4 16.62 -5.66 -17.43
C THR A 4 16.84 -4.67 -18.58
N THR A 5 16.52 -5.06 -19.82
CA THR A 5 16.66 -4.20 -21.01
C THR A 5 15.66 -3.05 -20.97
N ILE A 6 14.42 -3.31 -20.53
CA ILE A 6 13.35 -2.29 -20.47
C ILE A 6 13.65 -1.22 -19.41
N ILE A 7 14.16 -1.60 -18.23
CA ILE A 7 14.54 -0.63 -17.20
C ILE A 7 15.72 0.21 -17.66
N MET A 8 16.70 -0.40 -18.32
CA MET A 8 17.82 0.35 -18.90
C MET A 8 17.40 1.22 -20.08
N ASP A 9 16.45 0.80 -20.90
CA ASP A 9 15.91 1.60 -22.01
C ASP A 9 15.08 2.77 -21.49
N VAL A 10 14.33 2.60 -20.40
CA VAL A 10 13.64 3.70 -19.70
C VAL A 10 14.67 4.65 -19.07
N ILE A 11 15.69 4.14 -18.37
CA ILE A 11 16.77 4.98 -17.80
C ILE A 11 17.56 5.71 -18.89
N THR A 12 17.82 5.06 -20.03
CA THR A 12 18.54 5.62 -21.18
C THR A 12 17.66 6.63 -21.91
N ALA A 13 16.36 6.37 -22.06
CA ALA A 13 15.39 7.33 -22.60
C ALA A 13 15.21 8.56 -21.69
N LEU A 14 15.33 8.39 -20.37
CA LEU A 14 15.32 9.49 -19.40
C LEU A 14 16.64 10.30 -19.38
N THR A 15 17.73 9.78 -19.97
CA THR A 15 19.07 10.40 -19.90
C THR A 15 19.65 10.86 -21.25
N ASP A 16 19.17 10.34 -22.39
CA ASP A 16 19.71 10.65 -23.72
C ASP A 16 18.63 11.18 -24.68
N GLY A 17 18.39 12.50 -24.62
CA GLY A 17 17.40 13.21 -25.46
C GLY A 17 17.73 13.30 -26.96
N SER A 18 18.83 12.67 -27.42
CA SER A 18 19.30 12.72 -28.82
C SER A 18 18.73 11.61 -29.70
N SER A 19 18.58 10.39 -29.16
CA SER A 19 17.90 9.26 -29.81
C SER A 19 16.41 9.54 -30.06
N TRP A 20 15.81 10.32 -29.15
CA TRP A 20 14.40 10.68 -29.11
C TRP A 20 13.95 11.54 -30.31
N ARG A 21 14.80 12.46 -30.79
CA ARG A 21 14.49 13.39 -31.90
C ARG A 21 14.38 12.73 -33.28
N LYS A 22 15.03 11.59 -33.49
CA LYS A 22 15.11 10.97 -34.82
C LYS A 22 13.91 10.09 -35.14
N HIS A 23 13.18 9.60 -34.13
CA HIS A 23 12.07 8.66 -34.31
C HIS A 23 10.70 9.34 -34.50
N ASN A 24 10.51 10.57 -33.98
CA ASN A 24 9.25 11.30 -34.10
C ASN A 24 9.06 12.03 -35.43
N ARG A 25 10.16 12.39 -36.10
CA ARG A 25 10.12 13.18 -37.35
C ARG A 25 9.42 12.46 -38.50
N ASP A 26 9.37 11.13 -38.47
CA ASP A 26 8.90 10.31 -39.59
C ASP A 26 7.41 9.90 -39.48
N ARG A 27 6.69 10.25 -38.39
CA ARG A 27 5.30 9.79 -38.17
C ARG A 27 4.23 10.88 -38.13
N GLN A 28 4.61 12.16 -38.18
CA GLN A 28 3.68 13.28 -37.97
C GLN A 28 2.89 13.71 -39.23
N SER A 29 2.99 12.98 -40.35
CA SER A 29 2.41 13.38 -41.63
C SER A 29 0.95 12.92 -41.87
N SER A 30 0.22 12.45 -40.85
CA SER A 30 -1.16 12.00 -41.07
C SER A 30 -2.06 12.15 -39.85
N ILE A 31 -2.46 13.38 -39.51
CA ILE A 31 -3.65 13.60 -38.67
C ILE A 31 -4.41 14.81 -39.22
N ASP A 32 -5.52 14.53 -39.92
CA ASP A 32 -6.59 15.51 -40.15
C ASP A 32 -7.46 15.56 -38.89
N SER A 33 -7.56 16.72 -38.25
CA SER A 33 -8.47 16.93 -37.12
C SER A 33 -9.45 18.08 -37.40
N SER A 34 -10.72 17.74 -37.52
CA SER A 34 -11.84 18.68 -37.44
C SER A 34 -12.00 19.18 -35.99
N PRO A 35 -12.30 20.48 -35.78
CA PRO A 35 -12.34 21.07 -34.44
C PRO A 35 -13.56 20.58 -33.64
N THR A 36 -13.32 19.92 -32.51
CA THR A 36 -14.37 19.63 -31.51
C THR A 36 -14.59 20.84 -30.60
N THR A 37 -15.85 21.09 -30.22
CA THR A 37 -16.19 22.21 -29.33
C THR A 37 -15.87 21.88 -27.87
N SER A 38 -15.59 22.89 -27.03
CA SER A 38 -15.29 22.70 -25.59
C SER A 38 -16.39 21.96 -24.80
N ALA A 39 -17.65 22.11 -25.23
CA ALA A 39 -18.79 21.42 -24.65
C ALA A 39 -18.81 19.92 -24.96
N ASP A 40 -18.27 19.51 -26.11
CA ASP A 40 -18.19 18.11 -26.50
C ASP A 40 -17.06 17.41 -25.73
N ASN A 41 -15.89 18.06 -25.58
CA ASN A 41 -14.77 17.54 -24.79
C ASN A 41 -15.18 17.29 -23.33
N ALA A 42 -15.92 18.22 -22.71
CA ALA A 42 -16.42 18.04 -21.34
C ALA A 42 -17.39 16.84 -21.21
N LYS A 43 -18.27 16.62 -22.20
CA LYS A 43 -19.17 15.45 -22.22
C LYS A 43 -18.39 14.15 -22.33
N TYR A 44 -17.39 14.08 -23.22
CA TYR A 44 -16.56 12.89 -23.39
C TYR A 44 -15.75 12.58 -22.14
N TYR A 45 -15.19 13.59 -21.47
CA TYR A 45 -14.51 13.43 -20.19
C TYR A 45 -15.42 12.77 -19.16
N VAL A 46 -16.64 13.30 -18.98
CA VAL A 46 -17.60 12.77 -18.00
C VAL A 46 -17.98 11.33 -18.30
N ILE A 47 -18.18 10.97 -19.56
CA ILE A 47 -18.52 9.60 -19.96
C ILE A 47 -17.34 8.65 -19.70
N LYS A 48 -16.11 9.02 -20.10
CA LYS A 48 -14.91 8.20 -19.87
C LYS A 48 -14.67 8.00 -18.36
N PHE A 49 -14.74 9.09 -17.59
CA PHE A 49 -14.61 9.06 -16.14
C PHE A 49 -15.67 8.18 -15.48
N ALA A 50 -16.95 8.37 -15.80
CA ALA A 50 -18.03 7.55 -15.25
C ALA A 50 -17.87 6.07 -15.60
N SER A 51 -17.46 5.76 -16.83
CA SER A 51 -17.20 4.39 -17.28
C SER A 51 -16.06 3.75 -16.49
N MET A 52 -14.95 4.48 -16.28
CA MET A 52 -13.82 4.00 -15.49
C MET A 52 -14.17 3.87 -14.00
N LEU A 53 -14.99 4.77 -13.46
CA LEU A 53 -15.48 4.69 -12.09
C LEU A 53 -16.30 3.42 -11.87
N ILE A 54 -17.25 3.15 -12.77
CA ILE A 54 -18.04 1.92 -12.74
C ILE A 54 -17.13 0.69 -12.84
N ALA A 55 -16.20 0.68 -13.80
CA ALA A 55 -15.25 -0.41 -13.97
C ALA A 55 -14.43 -0.67 -12.70
N TRP A 56 -13.90 0.37 -12.06
CA TRP A 56 -13.12 0.25 -10.83
C TRP A 56 -13.95 -0.24 -9.64
N ILE A 57 -15.21 0.18 -9.50
CA ILE A 57 -16.11 -0.35 -8.45
C ILE A 57 -16.24 -1.87 -8.60
N PHE A 58 -16.45 -2.36 -9.83
CA PHE A 58 -16.55 -3.79 -10.10
C PHE A 58 -15.21 -4.51 -9.92
N LEU A 59 -14.10 -3.93 -10.38
CA LEU A 59 -12.76 -4.51 -10.26
C LEU A 59 -12.33 -4.63 -8.80
N VAL A 60 -12.51 -3.58 -7.99
CA VAL A 60 -12.23 -3.62 -6.54
C VAL A 60 -13.02 -4.74 -5.87
N ARG A 61 -14.31 -4.88 -6.22
CA ARG A 61 -15.12 -5.96 -5.66
C ARG A 61 -14.63 -7.33 -6.11
N LEU A 62 -14.30 -7.49 -7.38
CA LEU A 62 -13.80 -8.73 -7.95
C LEU A 62 -12.47 -9.15 -7.32
N VAL A 63 -11.50 -8.22 -7.22
CA VAL A 63 -10.21 -8.47 -6.59
C VAL A 63 -10.39 -8.88 -5.14
N ASN A 64 -11.22 -8.18 -4.37
CA ASN A 64 -11.52 -8.58 -2.99
C ASN A 64 -12.09 -10.00 -2.89
N ILE A 65 -13.02 -10.38 -3.78
CA ILE A 65 -13.58 -11.75 -3.81
C ILE A 65 -12.49 -12.78 -4.12
N ILE A 66 -11.62 -12.50 -5.09
CA ILE A 66 -10.53 -13.40 -5.47
C ILE A 66 -9.56 -13.58 -4.30
N VAL A 67 -9.10 -12.48 -3.70
CA VAL A 67 -8.16 -12.51 -2.58
C VAL A 67 -8.79 -13.19 -1.37
N GLU A 68 -10.06 -12.93 -1.07
CA GLU A 68 -10.77 -13.62 0.02
C GLU A 68 -10.91 -15.13 -0.26
N CYS A 69 -11.17 -15.53 -1.51
CA CYS A 69 -11.23 -16.93 -1.90
C CYS A 69 -9.87 -17.61 -1.67
N VAL A 70 -8.78 -17.00 -2.16
CA VAL A 70 -7.41 -17.47 -1.93
C VAL A 70 -7.11 -17.58 -0.43
N ALA A 71 -7.43 -16.54 0.35
CA ALA A 71 -7.22 -16.53 1.79
C ALA A 71 -7.98 -17.66 2.49
N ARG A 72 -9.26 -17.87 2.13
CA ARG A 72 -10.06 -18.96 2.71
C ARG A 72 -9.55 -20.34 2.33
N THR A 73 -9.02 -20.51 1.12
CA THR A 73 -8.50 -21.80 0.65
C THR A 73 -7.16 -22.16 1.28
N PHE A 74 -6.25 -21.19 1.41
CA PHE A 74 -4.86 -21.46 1.79
C PHE A 74 -4.52 -21.07 3.24
N TRP A 75 -5.31 -20.19 3.87
CA TRP A 75 -4.99 -19.60 5.17
C TRP A 75 -6.05 -19.86 6.26
N SER A 76 -7.07 -20.69 5.98
CA SER A 76 -8.15 -21.02 6.93
C SER A 76 -8.18 -22.48 7.37
N HIS A 77 -7.02 -23.09 7.56
CA HIS A 77 -6.90 -24.41 8.14
C HIS A 77 -6.94 -24.34 9.68
N PRO A 78 -7.51 -25.34 10.37
CA PRO A 78 -7.53 -25.39 11.82
C PRO A 78 -6.12 -25.26 12.43
N VAL A 79 -6.04 -24.57 13.57
CA VAL A 79 -4.76 -24.35 14.27
C VAL A 79 -4.24 -25.70 14.76
N PRO A 80 -3.02 -26.13 14.39
CA PRO A 80 -2.44 -27.36 14.93
C PRO A 80 -2.34 -27.26 16.46
N ILE A 81 -2.89 -28.25 17.15
CA ILE A 81 -3.00 -28.28 18.61
C ILE A 81 -1.64 -28.12 19.31
N ASP A 82 -0.60 -28.72 18.74
CA ASP A 82 0.79 -28.68 19.21
C ASP A 82 1.46 -27.30 19.03
N ARG A 83 0.92 -26.47 18.13
CA ARG A 83 1.41 -25.12 17.86
C ARG A 83 0.67 -24.04 18.63
N ALA A 84 -0.59 -24.28 19.01
CA ALA A 84 -1.40 -23.34 19.78
C ALA A 84 -0.71 -22.89 21.08
N ARG A 85 -0.75 -21.57 21.34
CA ARG A 85 -0.17 -20.91 22.52
C ARG A 85 -1.21 -19.99 23.15
N LEU A 86 -1.23 -19.93 24.48
CA LEU A 86 -1.98 -18.91 25.22
C LEU A 86 -1.09 -17.69 25.43
N PRO A 87 -1.53 -16.47 25.07
CA PRO A 87 -0.75 -15.27 25.33
C PRO A 87 -0.68 -14.99 26.84
N SER A 88 0.50 -14.61 27.34
CA SER A 88 0.76 -14.37 28.78
C SER A 88 0.06 -13.13 29.37
N LYS A 89 -0.69 -12.38 28.56
CA LYS A 89 -1.44 -11.20 28.99
C LYS A 89 -2.91 -11.58 29.20
N LEU A 90 -3.26 -11.87 30.45
CA LEU A 90 -4.54 -11.39 30.96
C LEU A 90 -4.50 -9.84 30.93
N PRO A 91 -5.64 -9.15 30.77
CA PRO A 91 -5.66 -7.68 30.77
C PRO A 91 -5.02 -7.17 32.09
N HIS A 92 -3.95 -6.39 31.93
CA HIS A 92 -3.15 -5.56 32.86
C HIS A 92 -3.41 -5.61 34.39
N PRO A 93 -2.39 -5.46 35.29
CA PRO A 93 -1.05 -4.93 35.02
C PRO A 93 0.13 -5.84 35.37
N ASN A 94 1.27 -5.62 34.70
CA ASN A 94 2.59 -6.10 35.13
C ASN A 94 3.60 -4.93 35.15
N PRO A 95 4.59 -4.92 36.07
CA PRO A 95 5.51 -3.82 36.29
C PRO A 95 6.52 -3.63 35.14
N PRO A 96 7.18 -2.45 35.06
CA PRO A 96 8.18 -2.17 34.02
C PRO A 96 9.39 -3.10 34.16
N GLY A 97 9.70 -3.86 33.12
CA GLY A 97 10.95 -4.66 33.03
C GLY A 97 10.76 -6.14 32.65
N SER A 98 9.55 -6.69 32.70
CA SER A 98 9.27 -8.09 32.38
C SER A 98 8.70 -8.27 30.98
N ALA A 99 9.56 -8.12 29.96
CA ALA A 99 9.24 -8.52 28.58
C ALA A 99 9.53 -10.01 28.35
N VAL A 100 9.11 -10.89 29.26
CA VAL A 100 9.15 -12.34 29.01
C VAL A 100 7.73 -12.80 28.68
N PRO A 101 7.42 -13.07 27.40
CA PRO A 101 6.18 -13.72 27.02
C PRO A 101 6.26 -15.19 27.47
N PHE A 102 5.55 -15.56 28.53
CA PHE A 102 5.25 -16.97 28.79
C PHE A 102 4.08 -17.38 27.88
N ASP A 103 4.38 -17.60 26.60
CA ASP A 103 3.46 -18.23 25.66
C ASP A 103 3.40 -19.73 25.99
N VAL A 104 2.55 -20.11 26.94
CA VAL A 104 2.43 -21.49 27.39
C VAL A 104 1.84 -22.32 26.25
N PRO A 105 2.52 -23.40 25.79
CA PRO A 105 1.92 -24.39 24.91
C PRO A 105 0.61 -24.87 25.52
N LEU A 106 -0.46 -24.86 24.73
CA LEU A 106 -1.79 -25.20 25.22
C LEU A 106 -1.83 -26.60 25.89
N PHE A 107 -0.92 -27.49 25.49
CA PHE A 107 -0.76 -28.82 26.08
C PHE A 107 0.66 -29.05 26.61
N ALA A 108 1.32 -28.01 27.13
CA ALA A 108 2.58 -28.17 27.85
C ALA A 108 2.35 -29.14 29.02
N ARG A 109 2.84 -30.37 28.85
CA ARG A 109 2.85 -31.39 29.90
C ARG A 109 3.92 -30.98 30.90
N SER A 110 3.60 -30.12 31.86
CA SER A 110 4.52 -29.84 32.96
C SER A 110 4.44 -30.99 33.97
N SER A 111 5.60 -31.47 34.40
CA SER A 111 5.77 -32.32 35.59
C SER A 111 5.36 -31.62 36.89
N ASN A 112 5.06 -30.31 36.83
CA ASN A 112 4.54 -29.51 37.93
C ASN A 112 3.08 -29.14 37.62
N SER A 113 2.16 -29.56 38.48
CA SER A 113 0.69 -29.47 38.37
C SER A 113 0.10 -28.07 38.11
N ASP A 114 0.85 -27.00 38.37
CA ASP A 114 0.30 -25.64 38.45
C ASP A 114 0.02 -25.02 37.08
N ALA A 115 0.85 -25.29 36.07
CA ALA A 115 0.63 -24.79 34.70
C ALA A 115 -0.59 -25.44 34.02
N ALA A 116 -0.89 -26.70 34.36
CA ALA A 116 -2.10 -27.36 33.90
C ALA A 116 -3.36 -26.73 34.50
N GLY A 117 -3.31 -26.30 35.77
CA GLY A 117 -4.40 -25.59 36.44
C GLY A 117 -4.66 -24.20 35.85
N THR A 118 -3.61 -23.43 35.53
CA THR A 118 -3.75 -22.12 34.89
C THR A 118 -4.34 -22.25 33.48
N THR A 119 -3.82 -23.18 32.69
CA THR A 119 -4.30 -23.46 31.32
C THR A 119 -5.77 -23.84 31.33
N THR A 120 -6.19 -24.71 32.24
CA THR A 120 -7.59 -25.12 32.38
C THR A 120 -8.47 -23.93 32.76
N THR A 121 -8.07 -23.12 33.74
CA THR A 121 -8.87 -21.97 34.21
C THR A 121 -9.04 -20.91 33.13
N THR A 122 -7.96 -20.52 32.44
CA THR A 122 -7.99 -19.55 31.33
C THR A 122 -8.84 -20.06 30.17
N THR A 123 -8.75 -21.34 29.86
CA THR A 123 -9.59 -22.00 28.84
C THR A 123 -11.07 -21.95 29.20
N THR A 124 -11.41 -22.20 30.47
CA THR A 124 -12.79 -22.15 30.96
C THR A 124 -13.34 -20.72 30.94
N THR A 125 -12.52 -19.70 31.23
CA THR A 125 -12.93 -18.28 31.14
C THR A 125 -13.20 -17.88 29.69
N ILE A 126 -12.30 -18.20 28.76
CA ILE A 126 -12.48 -17.94 27.32
C ILE A 126 -13.74 -18.65 26.79
N ALA A 127 -13.99 -19.88 27.25
CA ALA A 127 -15.18 -20.65 26.91
C ALA A 127 -16.48 -20.04 27.47
N ARG A 128 -16.43 -19.52 28.70
CA ARG A 128 -17.59 -18.93 29.39
C ARG A 128 -18.00 -17.59 28.79
N ASP A 129 -17.04 -16.79 28.34
CA ASP A 129 -17.31 -15.53 27.63
C ASP A 129 -17.84 -15.77 26.20
N ALA A 130 -17.53 -16.93 25.59
CA ALA A 130 -18.02 -17.32 24.26
C ALA A 130 -19.47 -17.87 24.23
N GLY A 131 -20.20 -17.85 25.36
CA GLY A 131 -21.66 -17.90 25.37
C GLY A 131 -22.34 -19.24 25.01
N GLY A 132 -21.76 -20.40 25.35
CA GLY A 132 -22.47 -21.67 25.15
C GLY A 132 -21.93 -22.82 26.00
N GLY A 133 -22.83 -23.62 26.58
CA GLY A 133 -22.53 -24.89 27.24
C GLY A 133 -22.06 -26.00 26.28
N VAL A 134 -21.16 -25.65 25.36
CA VAL A 134 -20.63 -26.52 24.31
C VAL A 134 -19.46 -27.32 24.88
N THR A 135 -19.43 -28.61 24.58
CA THR A 135 -18.33 -29.51 24.95
C THR A 135 -17.01 -28.98 24.35
N MET A 136 -16.08 -28.57 25.20
CA MET A 136 -14.80 -28.00 24.78
C MET A 136 -13.84 -29.09 24.30
N THR A 137 -13.71 -29.26 22.99
CA THR A 137 -12.69 -30.13 22.40
C THR A 137 -11.32 -29.44 22.42
N PRO A 138 -10.20 -30.18 22.52
CA PRO A 138 -8.84 -29.63 22.42
C PRO A 138 -8.63 -28.71 21.20
N GLN A 139 -9.24 -29.05 20.07
CA GLN A 139 -9.19 -28.24 18.86
C GLN A 139 -9.94 -26.91 19.00
N ARG A 140 -11.11 -26.90 19.65
CA ARG A 140 -11.86 -25.66 19.89
C ARG A 140 -11.08 -24.71 20.79
N VAL A 141 -10.42 -25.25 21.81
CA VAL A 141 -9.56 -24.47 22.70
C VAL A 141 -8.36 -23.88 21.94
N ALA A 142 -7.70 -24.67 21.08
CA ALA A 142 -6.62 -24.19 20.23
C ALA A 142 -7.04 -23.03 19.34
N ASN A 143 -8.22 -23.12 18.72
CA ASN A 143 -8.77 -22.07 17.88
C ASN A 143 -9.10 -20.80 18.70
N LEU A 144 -9.76 -20.95 19.87
CA LEU A 144 -10.12 -19.82 20.73
C LEU A 144 -8.90 -19.08 21.29
N ALA A 145 -7.85 -19.80 21.68
CA ALA A 145 -6.60 -19.21 22.13
C ALA A 145 -5.95 -18.34 21.04
N ALA A 146 -6.00 -18.81 19.79
CA ALA A 146 -5.43 -18.10 18.67
C ALA A 146 -6.29 -16.90 18.23
N GLU A 147 -7.62 -17.02 18.24
CA GLU A 147 -8.56 -15.90 18.06
C GLU A 147 -8.29 -14.78 19.08
N TYR A 148 -8.10 -15.12 20.36
CA TYR A 148 -7.78 -14.14 21.41
C TYR A 148 -6.43 -13.44 21.17
N LYS A 149 -5.41 -14.17 20.71
CA LYS A 149 -4.11 -13.59 20.34
C LYS A 149 -4.24 -12.59 19.19
N GLY A 150 -5.06 -12.90 18.19
CA GLY A 150 -5.39 -11.98 17.10
C GLY A 150 -6.05 -10.70 17.57
N ALA A 151 -7.04 -10.79 18.47
CA ALA A 151 -7.72 -9.63 19.04
C ALA A 151 -6.76 -8.72 19.82
N LEU A 152 -5.89 -9.29 20.68
CA LEU A 152 -4.86 -8.52 21.39
C LEU A 152 -3.84 -7.87 20.44
N TYR A 153 -3.56 -8.48 19.29
CA TYR A 153 -2.68 -7.88 18.29
C TYR A 153 -3.36 -6.70 17.58
N GLU A 154 -4.62 -6.84 17.20
CA GLU A 154 -5.42 -5.77 16.59
C GLU A 154 -5.55 -4.57 17.53
N GLU A 155 -5.90 -4.79 18.80
CA GLU A 155 -6.00 -3.72 19.80
C GLU A 155 -4.68 -2.95 19.98
N ARG A 156 -3.56 -3.68 20.08
CA ARG A 156 -2.22 -3.08 20.13
C ARG A 156 -1.92 -2.27 18.87
N THR A 157 -2.34 -2.77 17.71
CA THR A 157 -2.10 -2.12 16.42
C THR A 157 -2.91 -0.83 16.30
N MET A 158 -4.22 -0.89 16.58
CA MET A 158 -5.09 0.28 16.53
C MET A 158 -4.69 1.34 17.54
N THR A 159 -4.35 0.95 18.76
CA THR A 159 -3.81 1.87 19.79
C THR A 159 -2.54 2.54 19.30
N TRP A 160 -1.60 1.79 18.72
CA TRP A 160 -0.38 2.37 18.19
C TRP A 160 -0.64 3.37 17.06
N ILE A 161 -1.54 3.06 16.12
CA ILE A 161 -1.91 3.97 15.01
C ILE A 161 -2.51 5.26 15.57
N ASP A 162 -3.43 5.16 16.53
CA ASP A 162 -4.04 6.30 17.18
C ASP A 162 -3.00 7.18 17.91
N GLU A 163 -2.13 6.56 18.70
CA GLU A 163 -1.06 7.24 19.41
C GLU A 163 -0.07 7.92 18.48
N HIS A 164 0.23 7.30 17.33
CA HIS A 164 1.18 7.82 16.36
C HIS A 164 0.59 8.98 15.54
N PHE A 165 -0.56 8.78 14.91
CA PHE A 165 -1.11 9.75 13.95
C PHE A 165 -1.97 10.82 14.61
N ARG A 166 -2.82 10.46 15.59
CA ARG A 166 -3.68 11.42 16.28
C ARG A 166 -2.95 12.14 17.40
N LEU A 167 -2.26 11.39 18.26
CA LEU A 167 -1.58 11.95 19.44
C LEU A 167 -0.14 12.38 19.19
N LYS A 168 0.43 12.08 18.00
CA LYS A 168 1.80 12.44 17.60
C LYS A 168 2.87 12.01 18.62
N LYS A 169 2.64 10.91 19.34
CA LYS A 169 3.61 10.38 20.30
C LYS A 169 4.85 9.88 19.56
N THR A 170 6.01 10.23 20.08
CA THR A 170 7.30 9.80 19.54
C THR A 170 7.81 8.55 20.26
N ASN A 171 8.75 7.83 19.62
CA ASN A 171 9.39 6.63 20.19
C ASN A 171 8.45 5.46 20.55
N LEU A 172 7.29 5.38 19.90
CA LEU A 172 6.40 4.25 20.03
C LEU A 172 7.05 2.98 19.46
N LYS A 173 6.89 1.86 20.18
CA LYS A 173 7.31 0.55 19.67
C LYS A 173 6.27 0.06 18.66
N TYR A 174 6.70 -0.21 17.44
CA TYR A 174 5.81 -0.73 16.39
C TYR A 174 5.25 -2.11 16.79
N PRO A 175 3.94 -2.35 16.62
CA PRO A 175 3.30 -3.61 16.97
C PRO A 175 3.60 -4.66 15.90
N TYR A 176 4.49 -5.60 16.22
CA TYR A 176 4.76 -6.75 15.35
C TYR A 176 4.03 -8.00 15.83
N VAL A 177 3.61 -8.81 14.87
CA VAL A 177 3.17 -10.19 15.11
C VAL A 177 4.29 -10.94 15.83
N ASP A 178 4.02 -11.54 17.00
CA ASP A 178 5.00 -12.26 17.82
C ASP A 178 5.52 -13.57 17.16
N VAL A 179 6.66 -14.10 17.64
CA VAL A 179 7.37 -15.29 17.07
C VAL A 179 6.53 -16.58 17.09
N HIS A 180 5.55 -16.64 18.00
CA HIS A 180 4.74 -17.83 18.23
C HIS A 180 3.39 -17.78 17.53
N TRP A 181 3.29 -17.07 16.40
CA TRP A 181 2.09 -17.13 15.57
C TRP A 181 2.06 -18.44 14.79
N ASN A 182 0.89 -19.06 14.57
CA ASN A 182 0.85 -20.44 14.05
C ASN A 182 1.04 -20.55 12.52
N GLY A 183 1.70 -19.57 11.89
CA GLY A 183 2.03 -19.56 10.47
C GLY A 183 0.86 -19.16 9.56
N TRP A 184 1.04 -19.36 8.25
CA TRP A 184 0.10 -18.91 7.21
C TRP A 184 -1.15 -19.76 7.09
N SER A 185 -1.05 -21.07 7.30
CA SER A 185 -2.14 -22.02 7.05
C SER A 185 -3.39 -21.72 7.88
N SER A 186 -3.22 -21.13 9.06
CA SER A 186 -4.31 -20.79 9.97
C SER A 186 -4.44 -19.27 10.19
N PHE A 187 -3.62 -18.47 9.51
CA PHE A 187 -3.55 -17.02 9.68
C PHE A 187 -4.92 -16.34 9.56
N TYR A 188 -5.74 -16.74 8.59
CA TYR A 188 -7.05 -16.16 8.37
C TYR A 188 -8.09 -16.64 9.39
N LEU A 189 -7.84 -17.64 10.24
CA LEU A 189 -8.72 -17.96 11.37
C LEU A 189 -8.28 -17.26 12.66
N GLU A 190 -6.99 -16.97 12.79
CA GLU A 190 -6.39 -16.43 14.02
C GLU A 190 -6.40 -14.92 14.09
N THR A 191 -6.31 -14.27 12.94
CA THR A 191 -6.22 -12.81 12.85
C THR A 191 -7.57 -12.19 13.17
N ALA A 192 -7.63 -11.03 13.83
CA ALA A 192 -8.91 -10.37 14.05
C ALA A 192 -9.46 -9.72 12.76
N PRO A 193 -10.78 -9.48 12.67
CA PRO A 193 -11.43 -9.09 11.41
C PRO A 193 -10.85 -7.84 10.75
N HIS A 194 -10.45 -6.82 11.52
CA HIS A 194 -9.95 -5.57 10.94
C HIS A 194 -8.58 -5.78 10.30
N ILE A 195 -7.66 -6.51 10.94
CA ILE A 195 -6.36 -6.83 10.35
C ILE A 195 -6.52 -7.73 9.09
N ARG A 196 -7.48 -8.66 9.07
CA ARG A 196 -7.80 -9.42 7.84
C ARG A 196 -8.26 -8.48 6.73
N ASN A 197 -9.15 -7.54 7.04
CA ASN A 197 -9.63 -6.58 6.07
C ASN A 197 -8.48 -5.70 5.56
N MET A 198 -7.62 -5.16 6.43
CA MET A 198 -6.43 -4.40 6.02
C MET A 198 -5.52 -5.18 5.06
N LEU A 199 -5.37 -6.49 5.24
CA LEU A 199 -4.62 -7.34 4.31
C LEU A 199 -5.31 -7.43 2.93
N LEU A 200 -6.60 -7.74 2.90
CA LEU A 200 -7.39 -7.81 1.65
C LEU A 200 -7.36 -6.47 0.92
N SER A 201 -7.52 -5.39 1.67
CA SER A 201 -7.40 -4.01 1.24
C SER A 201 -6.04 -3.70 0.62
N SER A 202 -4.95 -4.07 1.31
CA SER A 202 -3.58 -3.87 0.80
C SER A 202 -3.38 -4.58 -0.55
N MET A 203 -3.94 -5.79 -0.73
CA MET A 203 -3.87 -6.50 -2.01
C MET A 203 -4.65 -5.78 -3.12
N THR A 204 -5.81 -5.20 -2.79
CA THR A 204 -6.58 -4.39 -3.75
C THR A 204 -5.80 -3.14 -4.17
N VAL A 205 -5.17 -2.44 -3.23
CA VAL A 205 -4.36 -1.25 -3.55
C VAL A 205 -3.11 -1.63 -4.36
N ILE A 206 -2.45 -2.74 -4.03
CA ILE A 206 -1.34 -3.29 -4.81
C ILE A 206 -1.77 -3.56 -6.26
N PHE A 207 -2.93 -4.19 -6.45
CA PHE A 207 -3.45 -4.48 -7.78
C PHE A 207 -3.65 -3.18 -8.57
N GLU A 208 -4.29 -2.19 -7.96
CA GLU A 208 -4.56 -0.90 -8.58
C GLU A 208 -3.27 -0.16 -8.96
N HIS A 209 -2.37 0.03 -8.00
CA HIS A 209 -1.07 0.66 -8.21
C HIS A 209 -0.20 -0.07 -9.24
N THR A 210 -0.35 -1.40 -9.34
CA THR A 210 0.35 -2.19 -10.37
C THR A 210 -0.23 -1.92 -11.74
N ILE A 211 -1.56 -1.86 -11.89
CA ILE A 211 -2.18 -1.62 -13.20
C ILE A 211 -1.96 -0.18 -13.66
N ASN A 212 -2.40 0.81 -12.86
CA ASN A 212 -2.38 2.22 -13.24
C ASN A 212 -0.99 2.86 -13.07
N GLY A 213 -0.22 2.42 -12.08
CA GLY A 213 1.08 2.99 -11.76
C GLY A 213 2.27 2.32 -12.45
N LEU A 214 2.14 1.07 -12.90
CA LEU A 214 3.27 0.31 -13.47
C LEU A 214 2.98 -0.24 -14.87
N VAL A 215 1.98 -1.11 -15.02
CA VAL A 215 1.74 -1.87 -16.25
C VAL A 215 1.31 -0.95 -17.39
N LEU A 216 0.27 -0.15 -17.20
CA LEU A 216 -0.25 0.73 -18.26
C LEU A 216 0.75 1.82 -18.67
N PRO A 217 1.44 2.52 -17.74
CA PRO A 217 2.50 3.46 -18.11
C PRO A 217 3.65 2.81 -18.89
N LEU A 218 4.11 1.62 -18.48
CA LEU A 218 5.17 0.91 -19.22
C LEU A 218 4.71 0.46 -20.60
N LEU A 219 3.46 0.00 -20.73
CA LEU A 219 2.88 -0.34 -22.03
C LEU A 219 2.83 0.89 -22.93
N TYR A 220 2.38 2.04 -22.44
CA TYR A 220 2.43 3.30 -23.21
C TYR A 220 3.85 3.64 -23.64
N LEU A 221 4.82 3.65 -22.72
CA LEU A 221 6.21 4.01 -23.04
C LEU A 221 6.82 3.06 -24.08
N HIS A 222 6.37 1.80 -24.09
CA HIS A 222 6.85 0.78 -25.03
C HIS A 222 6.16 0.84 -26.40
N THR A 223 4.83 0.91 -26.42
CA THR A 223 4.03 0.81 -27.67
C THR A 223 3.70 2.16 -28.29
N ARG A 224 3.76 3.23 -27.49
CA ARG A 224 3.25 4.57 -27.80
C ARG A 224 1.75 4.61 -28.09
N ASP A 225 1.02 3.58 -27.68
CA ASP A 225 -0.44 3.53 -27.80
C ASP A 225 -1.08 4.38 -26.70
N GLU A 226 -1.69 5.49 -27.11
CA GLU A 226 -2.33 6.48 -26.25
C GLU A 226 -3.45 5.88 -25.40
N MET A 227 -4.06 4.77 -25.84
CA MET A 227 -5.11 4.10 -25.09
C MET A 227 -4.60 3.65 -23.71
N TYR A 228 -3.39 3.12 -23.61
CA TYR A 228 -2.84 2.68 -22.31
C TYR A 228 -2.62 3.86 -21.37
N TYR A 229 -2.12 4.98 -21.90
CA TYR A 229 -1.94 6.22 -21.14
C TYR A 229 -3.28 6.75 -20.62
N LEU A 230 -4.28 6.87 -21.50
CA LEU A 230 -5.60 7.39 -21.12
C LEU A 230 -6.28 6.47 -20.10
N ILE A 231 -6.25 5.14 -20.29
CA ILE A 231 -6.81 4.19 -19.31
C ILE A 231 -6.13 4.37 -17.95
N ALA A 232 -4.80 4.55 -17.91
CA ALA A 232 -4.08 4.76 -16.65
C ALA A 232 -4.56 6.03 -15.93
N LEU A 233 -4.68 7.17 -16.63
CA LEU A 233 -5.10 8.42 -16.01
C LEU A 233 -6.55 8.41 -15.56
N TYR A 234 -7.48 8.04 -16.43
CA TYR A 234 -8.89 7.98 -16.04
C TYR A 234 -9.13 6.91 -14.98
N GLY A 235 -8.38 5.80 -15.03
CA GLY A 235 -8.42 4.75 -14.03
C GLY A 235 -7.98 5.27 -12.67
N GLU A 236 -6.85 5.97 -12.61
CA GLU A 236 -6.34 6.59 -11.39
C GLU A 236 -7.34 7.58 -10.77
N VAL A 237 -7.87 8.52 -11.56
CA VAL A 237 -8.85 9.50 -11.07
C VAL A 237 -10.12 8.81 -10.58
N ALA A 238 -10.61 7.81 -11.33
CA ALA A 238 -11.77 7.03 -10.96
C ALA A 238 -11.58 6.29 -9.63
N TYR A 239 -10.47 5.56 -9.48
CA TYR A 239 -10.17 4.82 -8.27
C TYR A 239 -10.01 5.76 -7.07
N MET A 240 -9.24 6.84 -7.20
CA MET A 240 -9.02 7.80 -6.11
C MET A 240 -10.31 8.52 -5.71
N THR A 241 -11.19 8.81 -6.67
CA THR A 241 -12.53 9.37 -6.37
C THR A 241 -13.36 8.37 -5.58
N TYR A 242 -13.35 7.10 -5.97
CA TYR A 242 -14.07 6.06 -5.25
C TYR A 242 -13.52 5.88 -3.83
N ALA A 243 -12.20 5.76 -3.68
CA ALA A 243 -11.52 5.64 -2.39
C ALA A 243 -11.82 6.83 -1.46
N SER A 244 -11.71 8.07 -1.98
CA SER A 244 -12.04 9.29 -1.23
C SER A 244 -13.50 9.33 -0.80
N THR A 245 -14.41 8.91 -1.68
CA THR A 245 -15.86 8.83 -1.38
C THR A 245 -16.11 7.86 -0.23
N LEU A 246 -15.43 6.73 -0.19
CA LEU A 246 -15.57 5.77 0.90
C LEU A 246 -14.99 6.28 2.23
N ILE A 247 -13.92 7.08 2.21
CA ILE A 247 -13.43 7.75 3.43
C ILE A 247 -14.50 8.74 3.95
N VAL A 248 -15.09 9.56 3.08
CA VAL A 248 -16.16 10.48 3.46
C VAL A 248 -17.39 9.74 3.98
N ALA A 249 -17.79 8.64 3.32
CA ALA A 249 -18.86 7.77 3.79
C ALA A 249 -18.55 7.15 5.16
N SER A 250 -17.29 6.85 5.44
CA SER A 250 -16.86 6.31 6.74
C SER A 250 -17.07 7.33 7.87
N TYR A 251 -16.77 8.62 7.62
CA TYR A 251 -17.11 9.70 8.55
C TYR A 251 -18.62 9.81 8.77
N ALA A 252 -19.40 9.78 7.70
CA ALA A 252 -20.86 9.91 7.78
C ALA A 252 -21.53 8.75 8.52
N LEU A 253 -21.03 7.52 8.34
CA LEU A 253 -21.61 6.31 8.93
C LEU A 253 -21.05 5.99 10.32
N GLY A 254 -20.01 6.69 10.78
CA GLY A 254 -19.34 6.40 12.06
C GLY A 254 -18.67 5.03 12.11
N ARG A 255 -18.36 4.42 10.96
CA ARG A 255 -17.68 3.12 10.84
C ARG A 255 -16.78 3.11 9.61
N ASP A 256 -15.69 2.36 9.66
CA ASP A 256 -14.77 2.25 8.54
C ASP A 256 -15.37 1.43 7.38
N VAL A 257 -15.60 2.09 6.25
CA VAL A 257 -15.97 1.49 4.97
C VAL A 257 -14.96 1.84 3.87
N SER A 258 -13.81 2.41 4.24
CA SER A 258 -12.75 2.80 3.30
C SER A 258 -12.13 1.57 2.64
N ILE A 259 -11.54 1.74 1.44
CA ILE A 259 -10.84 0.62 0.78
C ILE A 259 -9.68 0.18 1.66
N GLU A 260 -8.88 1.09 2.18
CA GLU A 260 -7.61 0.80 2.87
C GLU A 260 -7.82 0.29 4.30
N GLN A 261 -9.04 0.39 4.84
CA GLN A 261 -9.42 -0.10 6.18
C GLN A 261 -8.50 0.45 7.27
N MET A 262 -8.14 1.74 7.16
CA MET A 262 -7.21 2.40 8.07
C MET A 262 -7.94 3.03 9.25
N HIS A 263 -7.28 3.13 10.40
CA HIS A 263 -7.81 3.82 11.57
C HIS A 263 -8.21 5.27 11.24
N VAL A 264 -9.29 5.78 11.87
CA VAL A 264 -9.84 7.13 11.65
C VAL A 264 -8.82 8.27 11.81
N ALA A 265 -7.78 8.04 12.62
CA ALA A 265 -6.67 8.97 12.80
C ALA A 265 -5.89 9.26 11.50
N VAL A 266 -5.93 8.35 10.52
CA VAL A 266 -5.19 8.42 9.26
C VAL A 266 -6.04 9.00 8.12
N TRP A 267 -7.37 9.00 8.26
CA TRP A 267 -8.29 9.43 7.20
C TRP A 267 -8.04 10.85 6.67
N PRO A 268 -7.75 11.89 7.48
CA PRO A 268 -7.49 13.22 6.94
C PRO A 268 -6.25 13.26 6.03
N LEU A 269 -5.23 12.49 6.40
CA LEU A 269 -3.97 12.39 5.66
C LEU A 269 -4.21 11.70 4.31
N LEU A 270 -4.94 10.57 4.32
CA LEU A 270 -5.29 9.82 3.12
C LEU A 270 -6.21 10.63 2.20
N LEU A 271 -7.21 11.32 2.75
CA LEU A 271 -8.10 12.15 1.95
C LEU A 271 -7.33 13.29 1.26
N ALA A 272 -6.43 13.97 1.97
CA ALA A 272 -5.58 15.00 1.38
C ALA A 272 -4.67 14.44 0.28
N HIS A 273 -4.11 13.24 0.50
CA HIS A 273 -3.30 12.53 -0.49
C HIS A 273 -4.12 12.20 -1.75
N HIS A 274 -5.28 11.56 -1.61
CA HIS A 274 -6.13 11.17 -2.73
C HIS A 274 -6.65 12.38 -3.51
N VAL A 275 -7.08 13.44 -2.83
CA VAL A 275 -7.52 14.69 -3.48
C VAL A 275 -6.38 15.34 -4.26
N ALA A 276 -5.17 15.39 -3.70
CA ALA A 276 -4.01 15.89 -4.42
C ALA A 276 -3.73 15.08 -5.70
N THR A 277 -3.84 13.75 -5.63
CA THR A 277 -3.68 12.87 -6.80
C THR A 277 -4.77 13.11 -7.84
N ILE A 278 -6.04 13.18 -7.43
CA ILE A 278 -7.18 13.48 -8.32
C ILE A 278 -6.93 14.79 -9.07
N LEU A 279 -6.55 15.85 -8.37
CA LEU A 279 -6.33 17.16 -8.97
C LEU A 279 -5.14 17.16 -9.93
N LEU A 280 -4.03 16.52 -9.54
CA LEU A 280 -2.84 16.42 -10.39
C LEU A 280 -3.16 15.68 -11.70
N VAL A 281 -3.77 14.49 -11.60
CA VAL A 281 -4.06 13.64 -12.76
C VAL A 281 -5.19 14.22 -13.62
N SER A 282 -6.23 14.81 -13.03
CA SER A 282 -7.27 15.53 -13.78
C SER A 282 -6.70 16.74 -14.52
N GLY A 283 -5.72 17.43 -13.92
CA GLY A 283 -4.96 18.49 -14.57
C GLY A 283 -4.20 18.00 -15.80
N CYS A 284 -3.56 16.82 -15.72
CA CYS A 284 -2.91 16.19 -16.86
C CYS A 284 -3.90 15.85 -17.98
N ILE A 285 -5.07 15.29 -17.66
CA ILE A 285 -6.13 15.01 -18.64
C ILE A 285 -6.62 16.31 -19.29
N TYR A 286 -6.84 17.36 -18.48
CA TYR A 286 -7.29 18.65 -18.99
C TYR A 286 -6.28 19.25 -19.97
N VAL A 287 -4.98 19.24 -19.64
CA VAL A 287 -3.94 19.73 -20.55
C VAL A 287 -3.90 18.90 -21.82
N GLU A 288 -4.03 17.58 -21.74
CA GLU A 288 -4.07 16.71 -22.90
C GLU A 288 -5.24 17.04 -23.83
N GLU A 289 -6.44 17.21 -23.28
CA GLU A 289 -7.64 17.47 -24.09
C GLU A 289 -7.73 18.93 -24.60
N THR A 290 -6.95 19.85 -24.06
CA THR A 290 -6.96 21.28 -24.44
C THR A 290 -5.74 21.71 -25.25
N ALA A 291 -4.53 21.28 -24.90
CA ALA A 291 -3.29 21.68 -25.57
C ALA A 291 -3.09 21.01 -26.93
N VAL A 292 -3.72 19.86 -27.19
CA VAL A 292 -3.73 19.20 -28.52
C VAL A 292 -4.53 20.02 -29.56
N VAL A 293 -5.38 20.95 -29.14
CA VAL A 293 -6.26 21.71 -30.03
C VAL A 293 -5.60 22.98 -30.60
N GLU A 294 -4.61 23.57 -29.93
CA GLU A 294 -4.13 24.91 -30.29
C GLU A 294 -2.78 25.01 -31.00
N ASP A 295 -1.87 24.03 -30.88
CA ASP A 295 -0.62 24.11 -31.63
C ASP A 295 0.05 22.74 -31.69
N GLY A 296 0.33 22.24 -32.90
CA GLY A 296 1.17 21.06 -33.16
C GLY A 296 2.65 21.22 -32.75
N ARG A 297 2.92 22.05 -31.73
CA ARG A 297 4.23 22.43 -31.17
C ARG A 297 4.25 22.34 -29.65
N GLY A 298 3.40 21.52 -29.03
CA GLY A 298 3.36 21.33 -27.58
C GLY A 298 4.61 20.63 -27.03
N GLY A 299 5.63 21.40 -26.67
CA GLY A 299 6.63 21.00 -25.65
C GLY A 299 7.91 20.30 -26.12
N GLU A 300 8.21 20.23 -27.43
CA GLU A 300 9.45 19.58 -27.91
C GLU A 300 10.74 20.23 -27.40
N ASP A 301 10.71 21.52 -27.04
CA ASP A 301 11.88 22.27 -26.55
C ASP A 301 12.20 22.03 -25.06
N ILE A 302 11.33 21.35 -24.30
CA ILE A 302 11.47 21.16 -22.84
C ILE A 302 12.14 19.80 -22.50
N GLY A 303 12.60 19.06 -23.52
CA GLY A 303 13.48 17.89 -23.36
C GLY A 303 12.79 16.56 -23.09
N MET A 304 11.51 16.54 -22.66
CA MET A 304 10.70 15.32 -22.51
C MET A 304 9.22 15.61 -22.83
N PRO A 305 8.53 14.73 -23.59
CA PRO A 305 7.09 14.82 -23.81
C PRO A 305 6.31 14.87 -22.52
N LEU A 306 5.21 15.62 -22.53
CA LEU A 306 4.29 15.68 -21.40
C LEU A 306 3.79 14.28 -21.00
N ARG A 307 3.37 13.46 -21.96
CA ARG A 307 2.85 12.11 -21.68
C ARG A 307 3.91 11.19 -21.08
N ASP A 308 5.15 11.25 -21.57
CA ASP A 308 6.29 10.50 -21.03
C ASP A 308 6.59 10.92 -19.59
N LEU A 309 6.57 12.23 -19.34
CA LEU A 309 6.75 12.81 -18.02
C LEU A 309 5.65 12.37 -17.05
N VAL A 310 4.39 12.38 -17.48
CA VAL A 310 3.26 11.90 -16.67
C VAL A 310 3.40 10.41 -16.37
N CYS A 311 3.78 9.58 -17.34
CA CYS A 311 4.10 8.18 -17.08
C CYS A 311 5.27 8.01 -16.10
N ALA A 312 6.30 8.86 -16.17
CA ALA A 312 7.40 8.85 -15.21
C ALA A 312 6.95 9.23 -13.79
N VAL A 313 6.01 10.18 -13.66
CA VAL A 313 5.35 10.52 -12.37
C VAL A 313 4.61 9.29 -11.82
N LEU A 314 3.76 8.65 -12.63
CA LEU A 314 2.97 7.48 -12.21
C LEU A 314 3.87 6.31 -11.79
N LEU A 315 4.94 6.03 -12.54
CA LEU A 315 5.91 4.99 -12.21
C LEU A 315 6.64 5.28 -10.89
N SER A 316 7.05 6.55 -10.70
CA SER A 316 7.84 6.97 -9.55
C SER A 316 7.03 7.12 -8.27
N MET A 317 5.75 7.41 -8.37
CA MET A 317 4.86 7.60 -7.22
C MET A 317 4.06 6.36 -6.90
N LEU A 318 3.39 5.75 -7.88
CA LEU A 318 2.50 4.62 -7.66
C LEU A 318 3.22 3.30 -7.91
N GLY A 319 3.67 3.07 -9.14
CA GLY A 319 4.06 1.75 -9.63
C GLY A 319 5.15 1.06 -8.81
N PHE A 320 6.35 1.65 -8.75
CA PHE A 320 7.47 1.01 -8.06
C PHE A 320 7.39 1.18 -6.55
N THR A 321 7.13 2.40 -6.10
CA THR A 321 7.33 2.76 -4.69
C THR A 321 6.12 2.43 -3.81
N SER A 322 4.90 2.63 -4.32
CA SER A 322 3.69 2.43 -3.52
C SER A 322 3.30 0.95 -3.48
N THR A 323 3.41 0.22 -4.60
CA THR A 323 3.21 -1.23 -4.65
C THR A 323 4.13 -1.97 -3.65
N LEU A 324 5.42 -1.63 -3.63
CA LEU A 324 6.36 -2.22 -2.67
C LEU A 324 6.05 -1.81 -1.22
N HIS A 325 5.53 -0.60 -1.00
CA HIS A 325 5.13 -0.16 0.34
C HIS A 325 3.98 -1.00 0.89
N TYR A 326 2.92 -1.23 0.10
CA TYR A 326 1.79 -2.06 0.50
C TYR A 326 2.17 -3.54 0.66
N LEU A 327 3.13 -4.04 -0.12
CA LEU A 327 3.72 -5.35 0.15
C LEU A 327 4.37 -5.39 1.54
N GLY A 328 5.05 -4.31 1.94
CA GLY A 328 5.54 -4.11 3.30
C GLY A 328 4.43 -4.20 4.35
N GLN A 329 3.30 -3.54 4.14
CA GLN A 329 2.16 -3.61 5.07
C GLN A 329 1.66 -5.07 5.25
N ILE A 330 1.53 -5.83 4.16
CA ILE A 330 1.19 -7.26 4.24
C ILE A 330 2.20 -8.04 5.06
N LEU A 331 3.50 -7.80 4.87
CA LEU A 331 4.55 -8.45 5.65
C LEU A 331 4.49 -8.05 7.13
N ASP A 332 4.05 -6.83 7.43
CA ASP A 332 4.01 -6.29 8.79
C ASP A 332 2.89 -6.90 9.63
N PHE A 333 1.74 -7.15 9.00
CA PHE A 333 0.53 -7.68 9.64
C PHE A 333 0.38 -9.21 9.51
N SER A 334 1.37 -9.91 8.97
CA SER A 334 1.32 -11.35 8.72
C SER A 334 2.38 -12.14 9.49
N PRO A 335 2.38 -13.49 9.40
CA PRO A 335 3.43 -14.32 9.97
C PRO A 335 4.83 -14.09 9.36
N LEU A 336 4.99 -13.18 8.40
CA LEU A 336 6.29 -12.74 7.87
C LEU A 336 6.80 -11.44 8.51
N SER A 337 6.20 -11.02 9.63
CA SER A 337 6.64 -9.85 10.40
C SER A 337 8.11 -9.94 10.82
N GLN A 338 8.67 -8.81 11.28
CA GLN A 338 10.03 -8.77 11.82
C GLN A 338 10.27 -9.81 12.93
N ALA A 339 9.24 -10.21 13.67
CA ALA A 339 9.40 -11.22 14.71
C ALA A 339 9.68 -12.62 14.12
N ASN A 340 9.04 -12.97 13.03
CA ASN A 340 9.04 -14.31 12.47
C ASN A 340 10.03 -14.50 11.32
N ALA A 341 10.16 -13.49 10.45
CA ALA A 341 10.96 -13.58 9.24
C ALA A 341 11.81 -12.30 9.02
N PRO A 342 12.73 -11.96 9.94
CA PRO A 342 13.47 -10.70 9.87
C PRO A 342 14.30 -10.55 8.60
N ARG A 343 14.76 -11.65 7.98
CA ARG A 343 15.51 -11.63 6.71
C ARG A 343 14.62 -11.32 5.50
N ALA A 344 13.45 -11.95 5.40
CA ALA A 344 12.50 -11.67 4.32
C ALA A 344 12.03 -10.21 4.37
N ARG A 345 11.77 -9.73 5.59
CA ARG A 345 11.39 -8.34 5.82
C ARG A 345 12.52 -7.34 5.57
N LEU A 346 13.75 -7.65 5.98
CA LEU A 346 14.93 -6.86 5.63
C LEU A 346 15.05 -6.71 4.12
N CYS A 347 14.89 -7.81 3.38
CA CYS A 347 14.93 -7.83 1.92
C CYS A 347 13.90 -6.87 1.32
N ASN A 348 12.63 -6.95 1.75
CA ASN A 348 11.59 -6.04 1.30
C ASN A 348 11.93 -4.58 1.60
N HIS A 349 12.34 -4.25 2.84
CA HIS A 349 12.66 -2.86 3.19
C HIS A 349 13.88 -2.31 2.44
N VAL A 350 14.88 -3.14 2.14
CA VAL A 350 16.02 -2.76 1.29
C VAL A 350 15.53 -2.46 -0.12
N PHE A 351 14.70 -3.32 -0.71
CA PHE A 351 14.13 -3.06 -2.04
C PHE A 351 13.25 -1.81 -2.07
N CYS A 352 12.38 -1.62 -1.08
CA CYS A 352 11.61 -0.38 -0.92
C CYS A 352 12.55 0.83 -0.83
N LEU A 353 13.56 0.79 0.03
CA LEU A 353 14.48 1.91 0.23
C LEU A 353 15.25 2.23 -1.05
N LEU A 354 15.78 1.23 -1.75
CA LEU A 354 16.47 1.42 -3.03
C LEU A 354 15.53 2.04 -4.06
N SER A 355 14.31 1.50 -4.19
CA SER A 355 13.28 2.07 -5.08
C SER A 355 12.96 3.53 -4.74
N GLN A 356 12.81 3.84 -3.45
CA GLN A 356 12.52 5.20 -2.99
C GLN A 356 13.68 6.16 -3.27
N VAL A 357 14.93 5.74 -3.02
CA VAL A 357 16.12 6.57 -3.31
C VAL A 357 16.23 6.84 -4.82
N VAL A 358 16.03 5.82 -5.66
CA VAL A 358 16.13 5.97 -7.12
C VAL A 358 15.00 6.83 -7.66
N PHE A 359 13.75 6.44 -7.45
CA PHE A 359 12.61 7.09 -8.07
C PHE A 359 12.19 8.38 -7.37
N ARG A 360 12.22 8.40 -6.02
CA ARG A 360 11.77 9.55 -5.21
C ARG A 360 12.91 10.46 -4.74
N GLY A 361 14.17 10.04 -4.88
CA GLY A 361 15.35 10.84 -4.51
C GLY A 361 16.11 11.38 -5.73
N ILE A 362 16.49 10.52 -6.68
CA ILE A 362 17.33 10.89 -7.82
C ILE A 362 16.47 11.42 -8.98
N PHE A 363 15.44 10.69 -9.40
CA PHE A 363 14.62 11.10 -10.55
C PHE A 363 13.57 12.16 -10.19
N TRP A 364 13.05 12.13 -8.97
CA TRP A 364 11.98 13.02 -8.53
C TRP A 364 12.27 14.52 -8.67
N PRO A 365 13.46 15.05 -8.34
CA PRO A 365 13.77 16.46 -8.58
C PRO A 365 13.67 16.85 -10.05
N VAL A 366 14.12 15.97 -10.97
CA VAL A 366 14.03 16.19 -12.41
C VAL A 366 12.58 16.17 -12.86
N ILE A 367 11.80 15.19 -12.41
CA ILE A 367 10.36 15.10 -12.69
C ILE A 367 9.64 16.35 -12.19
N CYS A 368 9.92 16.79 -10.97
CA CYS A 368 9.32 17.99 -10.40
C CYS A 368 9.65 19.24 -11.21
N TYR A 369 10.93 19.42 -11.55
CA TYR A 369 11.38 20.55 -12.38
C TYR A 369 10.66 20.55 -13.74
N LEU A 370 10.68 19.42 -14.45
CA LEU A 370 10.04 19.30 -15.76
C LEU A 370 8.53 19.54 -15.67
N SER A 371 7.84 19.00 -14.65
CA SER A 371 6.40 19.22 -14.45
C SER A 371 6.08 20.69 -14.24
N ILE A 372 6.87 21.40 -13.43
CA ILE A 372 6.68 22.83 -13.18
C ILE A 372 6.92 23.64 -14.46
N VAL A 373 7.98 23.34 -15.20
CA VAL A 373 8.32 24.05 -16.44
C VAL A 373 7.26 23.81 -17.52
N HIS A 374 6.79 22.58 -17.68
CA HIS A 374 5.67 22.24 -18.58
C HIS A 374 4.40 23.00 -18.21
N CYS A 375 4.02 22.99 -16.93
CA CYS A 375 2.83 23.73 -16.49
C CYS A 375 2.99 25.24 -16.65
N LEU A 376 4.19 25.78 -16.42
CA LEU A 376 4.48 27.20 -16.62
C LEU A 376 4.35 27.59 -18.10
N GLY A 377 4.88 26.76 -19.00
CA GLY A 377 4.85 27.00 -20.44
C GLY A 377 3.44 26.87 -21.04
N LEU A 378 2.63 25.92 -20.56
CA LEU A 378 1.32 25.62 -21.12
C LEU A 378 0.18 26.41 -20.48
N LEU A 379 0.21 26.59 -19.15
CA LEU A 379 -0.91 27.12 -18.37
C LEU A 379 -0.55 28.36 -17.54
N GLY A 380 0.70 28.80 -17.59
CA GLY A 380 1.19 29.99 -16.89
C GLY A 380 1.49 29.79 -15.39
N VAL A 381 1.81 30.90 -14.73
CA VAL A 381 2.38 30.91 -13.36
C VAL A 381 1.45 30.31 -12.32
N GLY A 382 0.14 30.54 -12.43
CA GLY A 382 -0.84 30.05 -11.46
C GLY A 382 -0.91 28.52 -11.40
N ALA A 383 -1.01 27.87 -12.55
CA ALA A 383 -1.02 26.41 -12.64
C ALA A 383 0.31 25.80 -12.19
N ALA A 384 1.44 26.41 -12.58
CA ALA A 384 2.76 25.98 -12.14
C ALA A 384 2.91 26.04 -10.61
N ALA A 385 2.39 27.08 -9.95
CA ALA A 385 2.42 27.19 -8.49
C ALA A 385 1.56 26.12 -7.79
N ILE A 386 0.39 25.79 -8.36
CA ILE A 386 -0.47 24.72 -7.85
C ILE A 386 0.24 23.37 -7.95
N VAL A 387 0.81 23.05 -9.12
CA VAL A 387 1.54 21.79 -9.34
C VAL A 387 2.78 21.72 -8.46
N ALA A 388 3.53 22.81 -8.30
CA ALA A 388 4.66 22.87 -7.37
C ALA A 388 4.22 22.59 -5.92
N SER A 389 3.07 23.12 -5.50
CA SER A 389 2.53 22.88 -4.15
C SER A 389 2.12 21.43 -3.94
N MET A 390 1.49 20.79 -4.94
CA MET A 390 1.15 19.36 -4.91
C MET A 390 2.40 18.47 -4.87
N LEU A 391 3.39 18.76 -5.71
CA LEU A 391 4.66 18.04 -5.74
C LEU A 391 5.43 18.19 -4.42
N LEU A 392 5.37 19.37 -3.78
CA LEU A 392 5.94 19.58 -2.45
C LEU A 392 5.24 18.71 -1.41
N LEU A 393 3.91 18.64 -1.42
CA LEU A 393 3.15 17.76 -0.52
C LEU A 393 3.61 16.30 -0.68
N PHE A 394 3.67 15.80 -1.92
CA PHE A 394 4.17 14.45 -2.19
C PHE A 394 5.63 14.27 -1.78
N THR A 395 6.48 15.28 -1.93
CA THR A 395 7.88 15.23 -1.47
C THR A 395 7.96 15.08 0.05
N LEU A 396 7.12 15.78 0.81
CA LEU A 396 7.05 15.64 2.27
C LEU A 396 6.63 14.22 2.66
N PHE A 397 5.61 13.66 2.01
CA PHE A 397 5.23 12.26 2.18
C PHE A 397 6.40 11.31 1.88
N ASN A 398 7.15 11.55 0.80
CA ASN A 398 8.29 10.71 0.40
C ASN A 398 9.38 10.68 1.47
N ILE A 399 9.67 11.82 2.11
CA ILE A 399 10.66 11.91 3.18
C ILE A 399 10.24 11.02 4.37
N ASP A 400 8.98 11.07 4.77
CA ASP A 400 8.46 10.24 5.86
C ASP A 400 8.56 8.75 5.53
N PHE A 401 8.23 8.35 4.30
CA PHE A 401 8.37 6.96 3.85
C PHE A 401 9.83 6.48 3.85
N VAL A 402 10.76 7.30 3.36
CA VAL A 402 12.20 6.98 3.38
C VAL A 402 12.68 6.80 4.82
N MET A 403 12.32 7.72 5.71
CA MET A 403 12.69 7.62 7.13
C MET A 403 12.10 6.38 7.80
N PHE A 404 10.86 6.01 7.48
CA PHE A 404 10.24 4.78 7.95
C PHE A 404 11.04 3.55 7.50
N HIS A 405 11.34 3.43 6.21
CA HIS A 405 12.05 2.27 5.67
C HIS A 405 13.51 2.19 6.16
N VAL A 406 14.19 3.31 6.39
CA VAL A 406 15.52 3.33 7.04
C VAL A 406 15.44 2.78 8.46
N LYS A 407 14.48 3.25 9.26
CA LYS A 407 14.28 2.77 10.65
C LYS A 407 13.94 1.28 10.67
N ALA A 408 13.04 0.83 9.79
CA ALA A 408 12.62 -0.56 9.71
C ALA A 408 13.76 -1.49 9.25
N THR A 409 14.55 -1.07 8.25
CA THR A 409 15.76 -1.78 7.79
C THR A 409 16.75 -1.95 8.94
N ARG A 410 17.05 -0.87 9.67
CA ARG A 410 17.96 -0.92 10.83
C ARG A 410 17.43 -1.84 11.92
N ALA A 411 16.12 -1.80 12.20
CA ALA A 411 15.50 -2.66 13.20
C ALA A 411 15.63 -4.15 12.84
N CYS A 412 15.36 -4.51 11.58
CA CYS A 412 15.51 -5.88 11.08
C CYS A 412 16.97 -6.36 11.18
N TRP A 413 17.92 -5.52 10.75
CA TRP A 413 19.35 -5.82 10.83
C TRP A 413 19.83 -6.07 12.26
N MET A 414 19.47 -5.17 13.18
CA MET A 414 19.83 -5.29 14.59
C MET A 414 19.27 -6.56 15.22
N LYS A 415 18.06 -6.96 14.81
CA LYS A 415 17.48 -8.22 15.27
C LYS A 415 18.27 -9.43 14.77
N ILE A 416 18.55 -9.52 13.47
CA ILE A 416 19.31 -10.63 12.88
C ILE A 416 20.65 -10.79 13.60
N ARG A 417 21.35 -9.67 13.83
CA ARG A 417 22.63 -9.68 14.56
C ARG A 417 22.50 -10.20 15.99
N ARG A 418 21.43 -9.83 16.71
CA ARG A 418 21.17 -10.35 18.08
C ARG A 418 20.89 -11.85 18.06
N ASP A 419 20.08 -12.30 17.11
CA ASP A 419 19.72 -13.72 16.98
C ASP A 419 20.94 -14.58 16.59
N GLU A 420 21.91 -14.03 15.87
CA GLU A 420 23.17 -14.70 15.52
C GLU A 420 24.15 -14.74 16.69
N VAL A 421 24.29 -13.65 17.45
CA VAL A 421 25.13 -13.62 18.67
C VAL A 421 24.59 -14.59 19.73
N GLY A 422 23.28 -14.60 19.96
CA GLY A 422 22.64 -15.48 20.95
C GLY A 422 22.67 -16.97 20.60
N LYS A 423 23.02 -17.35 19.36
CA LYS A 423 23.24 -18.75 18.97
C LYS A 423 24.67 -19.22 19.20
N ASN A 424 25.60 -18.29 19.37
CA ASN A 424 27.03 -18.54 19.57
C ASN A 424 27.45 -18.42 21.05
N SER A 425 26.51 -18.08 21.93
CA SER A 425 26.62 -18.07 23.39
C SER A 425 25.84 -19.24 23.97
#